data_AF-A0A935D467-F1
#
_entry.id   AF-A0A935D467-F1
#
_cell.length_a   1.000
_cell.length_b   1.000
_cell.length_c   1.000
_cell.angle_alpha   90.00
_cell.angle_beta   90.00
_cell.angle_gamma   90.00
#
_symmetry.space_group_name_H-M   'P 1'
#
loop_
_entity.id
_entity.type
_entity.pdbx_description
1 polymer ?
#
loop_
_entity_poly.entity_id
_entity_poly.type
_entity_poly.pdbx_seq_one_letter_code
_entity_poly.pdbx_strand_id
1 'polypeptide(L)'
;MPSVPLRVPPIPCIVHDSVFDAFGWCTSDTLTWVSADGLGDCAPPGTENPPGLGFVLQPPEVDFLPAELAALHLPRVPLPDGARMLAPWAIDDATDLLYETRTRPRAALLLATTSLAALFWGLHDWAHFHAHGPFEERAATELQCDATALVWLRLNAELVGLGAAAWERTRVAAVDLSRGRFAAEGLPFDPERLSAEALDALDARARDARGATSRGAAR
;
A
#
# COMPACT_ATOMS: atom_id res chain seq x y z
N MET A 1 -20.98 3.03 4.68
CA MET A 1 -20.42 2.62 3.38
C MET A 1 -20.14 1.14 3.44
N PRO A 2 -20.33 0.37 2.36
CA PRO A 2 -19.88 -1.01 2.34
C PRO A 2 -18.36 -1.06 2.53
N SER A 3 -17.91 -2.05 3.29
CA SER A 3 -16.49 -2.29 3.53
C SER A 3 -16.20 -3.77 3.34
N VAL A 4 -15.02 -4.08 2.80
CA VAL A 4 -14.58 -5.45 2.58
C VAL A 4 -13.12 -5.61 3.01
N PRO A 5 -12.75 -6.75 3.60
CA PRO A 5 -11.35 -7.02 3.93
C PRO A 5 -10.57 -7.42 2.67
N LEU A 6 -9.57 -6.61 2.31
CA LEU A 6 -8.57 -6.97 1.30
C LEU A 6 -7.50 -7.85 1.91
N ARG A 7 -6.99 -8.81 1.13
CA ARG A 7 -5.83 -9.64 1.48
C ARG A 7 -4.55 -8.87 1.15
N VAL A 8 -3.78 -8.53 2.18
CA VAL A 8 -2.52 -7.78 2.07
C VAL A 8 -1.40 -8.50 2.83
N PRO A 9 -1.07 -9.75 2.47
CA PRO A 9 -0.08 -10.53 3.20
C PRO A 9 1.32 -9.91 3.16
N PRO A 10 2.20 -10.23 4.12
CA PRO A 10 3.59 -9.83 4.05
C PRO A 10 4.23 -10.30 2.74
N ILE A 11 4.85 -9.37 2.02
CA ILE A 11 5.57 -9.63 0.77
C ILE A 11 7.07 -9.66 1.07
N PRO A 12 7.86 -10.59 0.52
CA PRO A 12 9.31 -10.60 0.70
C PRO A 12 9.97 -9.31 0.21
N CYS A 13 11.02 -8.87 0.90
CA CYS A 13 11.83 -7.74 0.44
C CYS A 13 12.56 -8.10 -0.88
N ILE A 14 12.49 -7.20 -1.86
CA ILE A 14 13.15 -7.32 -3.18
C ILE A 14 14.26 -6.29 -3.39
N VAL A 15 14.41 -5.36 -2.45
CA VAL A 15 15.51 -4.41 -2.39
C VAL A 15 16.55 -4.88 -1.38
N HIS A 16 17.70 -4.21 -1.34
CA HIS A 16 18.75 -4.55 -0.39
C HIS A 16 18.35 -4.11 1.03
N ASP A 17 19.03 -4.68 2.02
CA ASP A 17 18.71 -4.54 3.44
C ASP A 17 18.94 -3.13 3.99
N SER A 18 19.80 -2.31 3.38
CA SER A 18 20.01 -0.93 3.82
C SER A 18 18.83 0.02 3.58
N VAL A 19 17.86 -0.35 2.74
CA VAL A 19 16.70 0.52 2.43
C VAL A 19 15.81 0.72 3.66
N PHE A 20 15.66 -0.33 4.47
CA PHE A 20 14.76 -0.35 5.63
C PHE A 20 15.51 -0.85 6.85
N ASP A 21 15.47 -0.13 7.96
CA ASP A 21 16.03 -0.60 9.23
C ASP A 21 15.07 -1.57 9.95
N ALA A 22 13.77 -1.57 9.59
CA ALA A 22 12.77 -2.48 10.10
C ALA A 22 11.71 -2.84 9.04
N PHE A 23 12.12 -3.63 8.03
CA PHE A 23 11.19 -4.19 7.06
C PHE A 23 10.25 -5.24 7.68
N GLY A 24 8.95 -5.09 7.45
CA GLY A 24 7.95 -6.05 7.95
C GLY A 24 7.75 -5.99 9.47
N TRP A 25 8.11 -4.89 10.13
CA TRP A 25 8.04 -4.73 11.58
C TRP A 25 6.65 -5.02 12.16
N CYS A 26 5.60 -4.67 11.41
CA CYS A 26 4.23 -5.04 11.70
C CYS A 26 3.68 -5.86 10.54
N THR A 27 3.57 -7.17 10.69
CA THR A 27 2.88 -7.97 9.66
C THR A 27 1.37 -7.75 9.75
N SER A 28 0.75 -7.23 8.70
CA SER A 28 -0.70 -7.39 8.47
C SER A 28 -0.93 -8.35 7.33
N ASP A 29 -2.07 -9.03 7.36
CA ASP A 29 -2.56 -9.88 6.26
C ASP A 29 -3.88 -9.37 5.68
N THR A 30 -4.47 -8.37 6.32
CA THR A 30 -5.76 -7.78 5.98
C THR A 30 -5.72 -6.26 6.07
N LEU A 31 -6.50 -5.62 5.20
CA LEU A 31 -6.75 -4.18 5.15
C LEU A 31 -8.24 -4.00 4.89
N THR A 32 -8.93 -3.27 5.77
CA THR A 32 -10.32 -2.92 5.50
C THR A 32 -10.37 -1.84 4.44
N TRP A 33 -11.00 -2.19 3.31
CA TRP A 33 -11.24 -1.27 2.21
C TRP A 33 -12.69 -0.79 2.21
N VAL A 34 -12.87 0.50 2.03
CA VAL A 34 -14.15 1.19 1.95
C VAL A 34 -14.28 1.82 0.57
N SER A 35 -15.37 1.51 -0.12
CA SER A 35 -15.76 2.18 -1.36
C SER A 35 -17.27 2.37 -1.38
N ALA A 36 -17.76 3.46 -1.99
CA ALA A 36 -19.19 3.70 -2.15
C ALA A 36 -19.81 2.74 -3.17
N ASP A 37 -19.18 2.62 -4.34
CA ASP A 37 -19.74 1.97 -5.53
C ASP A 37 -18.84 0.84 -6.07
N GLY A 38 -17.84 0.41 -5.29
CA GLY A 38 -16.81 -0.53 -5.73
C GLY A 38 -15.67 0.15 -6.51
N LEU A 39 -15.01 -0.59 -7.38
CA LEU A 39 -13.96 -0.04 -8.22
C LEU A 39 -14.60 0.75 -9.37
N GLY A 40 -14.56 2.07 -9.29
CA GLY A 40 -15.10 2.97 -10.31
C GLY A 40 -14.19 3.05 -11.54
N ASP A 41 -13.59 4.21 -11.76
CA ASP A 41 -12.68 4.44 -12.88
C ASP A 41 -11.48 3.46 -12.86
N CYS A 42 -11.18 2.89 -14.03
CA CYS A 42 -10.12 1.91 -14.27
C CYS A 42 -8.93 2.49 -15.05
N ALA A 43 -8.77 3.81 -15.03
CA ALA A 43 -7.55 4.48 -15.49
C ALA A 43 -6.33 4.01 -14.67
N PRO A 44 -5.18 3.79 -15.32
CA PRO A 44 -3.95 3.43 -14.61
C PRO A 44 -3.45 4.61 -13.75
N PRO A 45 -2.61 4.33 -12.72
CA PRO A 45 -2.02 5.37 -11.89
C PRO A 45 -1.07 6.27 -12.69
N GLY A 46 -1.11 7.57 -12.39
CA GLY A 46 -0.10 8.55 -12.81
C GLY A 46 0.82 8.95 -11.65
N THR A 47 1.64 9.99 -11.84
CA THR A 47 2.62 10.47 -10.86
C THR A 47 2.04 11.28 -9.70
N GLU A 48 0.75 11.64 -9.77
CA GLU A 48 0.09 12.48 -8.77
C GLU A 48 -0.83 11.66 -7.87
N ASN A 49 -0.97 12.10 -6.61
CA ASN A 49 -1.92 11.52 -5.66
C ASN A 49 -3.36 11.68 -6.17
N PRO A 50 -4.03 10.58 -6.56
CA PRO A 50 -5.30 10.68 -7.26
C PRO A 50 -6.38 11.27 -6.34
N PRO A 51 -7.37 11.98 -6.91
CA PRO A 51 -8.61 12.21 -6.19
C PRO A 51 -9.22 10.84 -5.85
N GLY A 52 -10.01 10.77 -4.80
CA GLY A 52 -10.60 9.49 -4.43
C GLY A 52 -9.85 8.69 -3.39
N LEU A 53 -8.65 9.08 -2.92
CA LEU A 53 -7.83 8.31 -1.97
C LEU A 53 -7.80 8.97 -0.58
N GLY A 54 -7.92 8.16 0.48
CA GLY A 54 -7.57 8.55 1.84
C GLY A 54 -7.54 7.39 2.83
N PHE A 55 -6.70 7.52 3.88
CA PHE A 55 -6.73 6.62 5.04
C PHE A 55 -7.59 7.23 6.14
N VAL A 56 -8.69 6.57 6.49
CA VAL A 56 -9.60 7.00 7.55
C VAL A 56 -9.01 6.63 8.89
N LEU A 57 -8.80 7.63 9.75
CA LEU A 57 -8.27 7.44 11.09
C LEU A 57 -9.32 6.77 11.97
N GLN A 58 -8.92 5.78 12.79
CA GLN A 58 -9.76 5.04 13.73
C GLN A 58 -9.37 5.43 15.17
N PRO A 59 -10.15 6.30 15.84
CA PRO A 59 -9.97 6.55 17.27
C PRO A 59 -10.46 5.36 18.12
N PRO A 60 -9.85 5.13 19.29
CA PRO A 60 -8.78 5.91 19.92
C PRO A 60 -7.36 5.57 19.43
N GLU A 61 -7.19 4.60 18.53
CA GLU A 61 -5.90 4.06 18.08
C GLU A 61 -5.02 5.06 17.34
N VAL A 62 -5.51 6.27 17.06
CA VAL A 62 -4.80 7.35 16.36
C VAL A 62 -4.70 8.64 17.18
N ASP A 63 -5.09 8.63 18.46
CA ASP A 63 -5.12 9.86 19.27
C ASP A 63 -3.73 10.44 19.56
N PHE A 64 -2.67 9.66 19.35
CA PHE A 64 -1.29 10.14 19.39
C PHE A 64 -0.85 10.88 18.13
N LEU A 65 -1.54 10.71 16.99
CA LEU A 65 -1.19 11.40 15.74
C LEU A 65 -1.57 12.88 15.87
N PRO A 66 -0.63 13.81 15.61
CA PRO A 66 -0.92 15.24 15.61
C PRO A 66 -2.09 15.58 14.68
N ALA A 67 -2.93 16.53 15.10
CA ALA A 67 -4.10 16.92 14.32
C ALA A 67 -3.71 17.52 12.95
N GLU A 68 -2.50 18.06 12.84
CA GLU A 68 -1.91 18.62 11.62
C GLU A 68 -1.64 17.55 10.56
N LEU A 69 -1.43 16.29 10.98
CA LEU A 69 -1.32 15.15 10.07
C LEU A 69 -2.69 14.67 9.60
N ALA A 70 -3.77 15.13 10.22
CA ALA A 70 -5.14 14.83 9.82
C ALA A 70 -5.73 15.93 8.93
N ALA A 71 -6.22 15.57 7.76
CA ALA A 71 -7.02 16.44 6.90
C ALA A 71 -8.51 16.17 7.14
N LEU A 72 -9.24 17.17 7.66
CA LEU A 72 -10.68 17.10 7.94
C LEU A 72 -11.55 17.02 6.67
N HIS A 73 -11.07 17.51 5.53
CA HIS A 73 -11.87 17.72 4.33
C HIS A 73 -11.10 17.45 3.04
N LEU A 74 -10.45 16.29 2.91
CA LEU A 74 -10.10 15.83 1.57
C LEU A 74 -11.42 15.56 0.83
N PRO A 75 -11.73 16.21 -0.31
CA PRO A 75 -12.97 16.01 -1.06
C PRO A 75 -13.09 14.62 -1.72
N ARG A 76 -12.36 13.64 -1.20
CA ARG A 76 -11.88 12.48 -1.96
C ARG A 76 -12.75 11.24 -1.69
N VAL A 77 -13.38 11.10 -0.53
CA VAL A 77 -14.32 9.98 -0.28
C VAL A 77 -15.48 10.46 0.60
N PRO A 78 -16.75 10.12 0.32
CA PRO A 78 -17.87 10.53 1.16
C PRO A 78 -17.85 9.76 2.50
N LEU A 79 -17.24 10.34 3.53
CA LEU A 79 -17.15 9.75 4.86
C LEU A 79 -18.26 10.24 5.80
N PRO A 80 -18.53 9.51 6.92
CA PRO A 80 -19.40 10.02 7.97
C PRO A 80 -18.92 11.36 8.54
N ASP A 81 -19.86 12.18 9.01
CA ASP A 81 -19.55 13.47 9.64
C ASP A 81 -18.55 13.31 10.79
N GLY A 82 -17.51 14.15 10.80
CA GLY A 82 -16.45 14.12 11.82
C GLY A 82 -15.35 13.07 11.61
N ALA A 83 -15.43 12.24 10.56
CA ALA A 83 -14.34 11.36 10.20
C ALA A 83 -13.08 12.17 9.81
N ARG A 84 -11.93 11.77 10.35
CA ARG A 84 -10.62 12.34 9.98
C ARG A 84 -9.93 11.40 9.00
N MET A 85 -9.21 11.97 8.04
CA MET A 85 -8.30 11.23 7.18
C MET A 85 -6.87 11.66 7.38
N LEU A 86 -5.92 10.75 7.19
CA LEU A 86 -4.51 11.10 7.10
C LEU A 86 -4.29 11.99 5.87
N ALA A 87 -3.54 13.07 6.04
CA ALA A 87 -3.17 13.95 4.93
C ALA A 87 -2.23 13.22 3.95
N PRO A 88 -2.29 13.50 2.64
CA PRO A 88 -1.51 12.73 1.66
C PRO A 88 0.00 12.91 1.77
N TRP A 89 0.45 13.98 2.44
CA TRP A 89 1.87 14.26 2.70
C TRP A 89 2.37 13.68 4.04
N ALA A 90 1.49 13.06 4.84
CA ALA A 90 1.78 12.65 6.21
C ALA A 90 2.04 11.14 6.36
N ILE A 91 2.24 10.40 5.26
CA ILE A 91 2.43 8.94 5.28
C ILE A 91 3.70 8.56 6.06
N ASP A 92 4.82 9.22 5.78
CA ASP A 92 6.10 8.91 6.42
C ASP A 92 6.07 9.25 7.91
N ASP A 93 5.67 10.48 8.27
CA ASP A 93 5.50 10.91 9.67
C ASP A 93 4.54 9.99 10.46
N ALA A 94 3.44 9.56 9.85
CA ALA A 94 2.51 8.64 10.49
C ALA A 94 3.11 7.23 10.63
N THR A 95 3.91 6.78 9.67
CA THR A 95 4.61 5.49 9.74
C THR A 95 5.57 5.45 10.92
N ASP A 96 6.35 6.52 11.11
CA ASP A 96 7.28 6.65 12.23
C ASP A 96 6.54 6.63 13.58
N LEU A 97 5.48 7.42 13.72
CA LEU A 97 4.69 7.46 14.96
C LEU A 97 3.98 6.12 15.24
N LEU A 98 3.48 5.43 14.21
CA LEU A 98 2.91 4.07 14.35
C LEU A 98 3.98 3.07 14.83
N TYR A 99 5.19 3.16 14.28
CA TYR A 99 6.33 2.32 14.67
C TYR A 99 6.76 2.59 16.12
N GLU A 100 6.94 3.86 16.49
CA GLU A 100 7.34 4.29 17.84
C GLU A 100 6.34 3.83 18.91
N THR A 101 5.04 4.00 18.64
CA THR A 101 3.97 3.60 19.56
C THR A 101 3.63 2.12 19.49
N ARG A 102 4.22 1.36 18.55
CA ARG A 102 3.89 -0.03 18.25
C ARG A 102 2.42 -0.25 17.90
N THR A 103 1.77 0.78 17.37
CA THR A 103 0.37 0.73 16.95
C THR A 103 0.28 0.04 15.60
N ARG A 104 -0.56 -0.99 15.50
CA ARG A 104 -0.73 -1.73 14.25
C ARG A 104 -1.52 -0.87 13.25
N PRO A 105 -1.05 -0.69 12.00
CA PRO A 105 -1.76 0.09 10.99
C PRO A 105 -3.23 -0.34 10.82
N ARG A 106 -3.51 -1.65 10.83
CA ARG A 106 -4.88 -2.19 10.71
C ARG A 106 -5.84 -1.82 11.85
N ALA A 107 -5.31 -1.43 13.00
CA ALA A 107 -6.10 -0.97 14.14
C ALA A 107 -6.36 0.54 14.05
N ALA A 108 -5.46 1.28 13.40
CA ALA A 108 -5.47 2.73 13.31
C ALA A 108 -6.15 3.27 12.03
N LEU A 109 -6.16 2.50 10.94
CA LEU A 109 -6.46 3.02 9.60
C LEU A 109 -7.39 2.07 8.82
N LEU A 110 -8.32 2.68 8.06
CA LEU A 110 -9.05 2.02 6.97
C LEU A 110 -8.67 2.69 5.64
N LEU A 111 -8.58 1.94 4.56
CA LEU A 111 -8.35 2.51 3.24
C LEU A 111 -9.68 2.85 2.57
N ALA A 112 -9.85 4.10 2.15
CA ALA A 112 -11.03 4.56 1.43
C ALA A 112 -10.63 4.97 0.00
N THR A 113 -11.21 4.32 -1.02
CA THR A 113 -10.91 4.64 -2.43
C THR A 113 -12.11 4.68 -3.37
N THR A 114 -12.01 5.41 -4.48
CA THR A 114 -13.08 5.53 -5.50
C THR A 114 -12.67 5.13 -6.92
N SER A 115 -11.39 4.80 -7.16
CA SER A 115 -10.86 4.45 -8.49
C SER A 115 -9.72 3.44 -8.39
N LEU A 116 -9.33 2.85 -9.51
CA LEU A 116 -8.18 1.95 -9.62
C LEU A 116 -6.86 2.66 -9.30
N ALA A 117 -6.65 3.87 -9.81
CA ALA A 117 -5.49 4.66 -9.45
C ALA A 117 -5.43 4.91 -7.93
N ALA A 118 -6.56 5.26 -7.31
CA ALA A 118 -6.65 5.46 -5.86
C ALA A 118 -6.41 4.17 -5.07
N LEU A 119 -6.96 3.03 -5.53
CA LEU A 119 -6.70 1.73 -4.90
C LEU A 119 -5.23 1.31 -5.01
N PHE A 120 -4.60 1.50 -6.17
CA PHE A 120 -3.18 1.22 -6.35
C PHE A 120 -2.32 2.06 -5.39
N TRP A 121 -2.49 3.39 -5.40
CA TRP A 121 -1.73 4.29 -4.52
C TRP A 121 -2.02 4.02 -3.04
N GLY A 122 -3.26 3.72 -2.68
CA GLY A 122 -3.59 3.31 -1.31
C GLY A 122 -2.94 1.99 -0.88
N LEU A 123 -2.80 1.02 -1.78
CA LEU A 123 -2.05 -0.22 -1.48
C LEU A 123 -0.55 0.01 -1.43
N HIS A 124 -0.02 0.93 -2.25
CA HIS A 124 1.37 1.37 -2.22
C HIS A 124 1.69 2.03 -0.86
N ASP A 125 0.89 3.02 -0.44
CA ASP A 125 1.05 3.68 0.85
C ASP A 125 0.82 2.71 2.01
N TRP A 126 -0.07 1.73 1.85
CA TRP A 126 -0.24 0.67 2.86
C TRP A 126 1.04 -0.14 3.07
N ALA A 127 1.84 -0.36 2.01
CA ALA A 127 3.12 -1.03 2.12
C ALA A 127 4.13 -0.21 2.94
N HIS A 128 4.10 1.12 2.84
CA HIS A 128 4.93 2.02 3.65
C HIS A 128 4.70 1.79 5.15
N PHE A 129 3.45 1.70 5.62
CA PHE A 129 3.16 1.49 7.05
C PHE A 129 3.73 0.19 7.64
N HIS A 130 4.22 -0.72 6.80
CA HIS A 130 4.81 -2.00 7.18
C HIS A 130 6.34 -2.02 7.15
N ALA A 131 6.97 -0.92 6.75
CA ALA A 131 8.42 -0.75 6.75
C ALA A 131 8.80 0.55 7.45
N HIS A 132 9.89 0.53 8.20
CA HIS A 132 10.52 1.74 8.74
C HIS A 132 11.94 1.79 8.17
N GLY A 133 12.46 2.99 7.98
CA GLY A 133 13.78 3.21 7.42
C GLY A 133 14.08 4.70 7.22
N PRO A 134 15.31 5.02 6.81
CA PRO A 134 15.69 6.40 6.55
C PRO A 134 15.03 6.97 5.29
N PHE A 135 14.47 6.11 4.43
CA PHE A 135 13.83 6.44 3.15
C PHE A 135 14.68 7.33 2.20
N GLU A 136 16.01 7.31 2.39
CA GLU A 136 16.98 8.08 1.60
C GLU A 136 17.11 7.53 0.17
N GLU A 137 17.01 6.21 0.01
CA GLU A 137 17.01 5.51 -1.28
C GLU A 137 15.58 5.40 -1.80
N ARG A 138 15.03 6.56 -2.19
CA ARG A 138 13.61 6.71 -2.53
C ARG A 138 13.20 5.78 -3.67
N ALA A 139 13.94 5.70 -4.77
CA ALA A 139 13.58 4.85 -5.90
C ALA A 139 13.50 3.36 -5.51
N ALA A 140 14.41 2.89 -4.65
CA ALA A 140 14.38 1.53 -4.12
C ALA A 140 13.20 1.32 -3.17
N THR A 141 12.95 2.26 -2.26
CA THR A 141 11.78 2.25 -1.36
C THR A 141 10.48 2.10 -2.15
N GLU A 142 10.30 2.97 -3.14
CA GLU A 142 9.10 3.05 -3.96
C GLU A 142 8.93 1.79 -4.83
N LEU A 143 10.03 1.19 -5.30
CA LEU A 143 9.99 -0.09 -6.01
C LEU A 143 9.44 -1.23 -5.14
N GLN A 144 9.86 -1.31 -3.87
CA GLN A 144 9.32 -2.30 -2.94
C GLN A 144 7.81 -2.09 -2.74
N CYS A 145 7.37 -0.84 -2.59
CA CYS A 145 5.97 -0.49 -2.39
C CYS A 145 5.13 -0.76 -3.64
N ASP A 146 5.61 -0.40 -4.84
CA ASP A 146 4.98 -0.70 -6.14
C ASP A 146 4.79 -2.21 -6.32
N ALA A 147 5.84 -3.01 -6.13
CA ALA A 147 5.78 -4.47 -6.27
C ALA A 147 4.75 -5.07 -5.31
N THR A 148 4.78 -4.62 -4.05
CA THR A 148 3.86 -5.05 -3.00
C THR A 148 2.40 -4.71 -3.35
N ALA A 149 2.15 -3.48 -3.79
CA ALA A 149 0.83 -3.02 -4.20
C ALA A 149 0.28 -3.80 -5.39
N LEU A 150 1.10 -4.09 -6.40
CA LEU A 150 0.69 -4.87 -7.58
C LEU A 150 0.32 -6.31 -7.22
N VAL A 151 1.09 -6.95 -6.34
CA VAL A 151 0.77 -8.29 -5.83
C VAL A 151 -0.55 -8.28 -5.06
N TRP A 152 -0.74 -7.34 -4.14
CA TRP A 152 -1.98 -7.22 -3.39
C TRP A 152 -3.18 -6.89 -4.28
N LEU A 153 -3.01 -6.02 -5.26
CA LEU A 153 -4.05 -5.69 -6.23
C LEU A 153 -4.46 -6.93 -7.04
N ARG A 154 -3.48 -7.73 -7.49
CA ARG A 154 -3.75 -9.00 -8.19
C ARG A 154 -4.51 -9.99 -7.31
N LEU A 155 -4.08 -10.15 -6.05
CA LEU A 155 -4.68 -11.06 -5.08
C LEU A 155 -6.16 -10.76 -4.79
N ASN A 156 -6.54 -9.49 -4.91
CA ASN A 156 -7.90 -9.02 -4.64
C ASN A 156 -8.67 -8.71 -5.92
N ALA A 157 -8.14 -9.04 -7.10
CA ALA A 157 -8.71 -8.61 -8.38
C ALA A 157 -10.18 -9.01 -8.54
N GLU A 158 -10.55 -10.25 -8.18
CA GLU A 158 -11.94 -10.70 -8.23
C GLU A 158 -12.84 -9.92 -7.26
N LEU A 159 -12.38 -9.75 -6.01
CA LEU A 159 -13.12 -9.05 -4.96
C LEU A 159 -13.41 -7.58 -5.33
N VAL A 160 -12.47 -6.92 -5.99
CA VAL A 160 -12.61 -5.52 -6.40
C VAL A 160 -13.14 -5.36 -7.82
N GLY A 161 -13.46 -6.44 -8.53
CA GLY A 161 -13.94 -6.39 -9.92
C GLY A 161 -12.90 -5.95 -10.96
N LEU A 162 -11.62 -6.14 -10.70
CA LEU A 162 -10.52 -5.78 -11.60
C LEU A 162 -10.28 -6.87 -12.66
N GLY A 163 -10.53 -6.53 -13.92
CA GLY A 163 -10.20 -7.41 -15.05
C GLY A 163 -8.69 -7.47 -15.36
N ALA A 164 -8.25 -8.57 -15.97
CA ALA A 164 -6.84 -8.81 -16.30
C ALA A 164 -6.20 -7.71 -17.16
N ALA A 165 -6.94 -7.15 -18.12
CA ALA A 165 -6.45 -6.06 -18.97
C ALA A 165 -6.21 -4.76 -18.19
N ALA A 166 -7.05 -4.45 -17.20
CA ALA A 166 -6.88 -3.26 -16.36
C ALA A 166 -5.72 -3.43 -15.38
N TRP A 167 -5.55 -4.64 -14.83
CA TRP A 167 -4.37 -4.98 -14.04
C TRP A 167 -3.09 -4.82 -14.84
N GLU A 168 -3.04 -5.32 -16.09
CA GLU A 168 -1.83 -5.23 -16.91
C GLU A 168 -1.46 -3.79 -17.25
N ARG A 169 -2.44 -2.93 -17.57
CA ARG A 169 -2.20 -1.49 -17.74
C ARG A 169 -1.67 -0.83 -16.48
N THR A 170 -2.16 -1.25 -15.31
CA THR A 170 -1.69 -0.73 -14.02
C THR A 170 -0.24 -1.15 -13.75
N ARG A 171 0.11 -2.41 -14.04
CA ARG A 171 1.48 -2.92 -13.93
C ARG A 171 2.45 -2.16 -14.84
N VAL A 172 2.08 -1.96 -16.10
CA VAL A 172 2.89 -1.17 -17.06
C VAL A 172 3.06 0.27 -16.59
N ALA A 173 2.01 0.91 -16.07
CA ALA A 173 2.13 2.26 -15.52
C ALA A 173 3.07 2.32 -14.30
N ALA A 174 3.03 1.33 -13.41
CA ALA A 174 3.96 1.23 -12.29
C ALA A 174 5.43 1.03 -12.75
N VAL A 175 5.66 0.28 -13.83
CA VAL A 175 6.98 0.17 -14.48
C VAL A 175 7.47 1.55 -14.94
N ASP A 176 6.60 2.36 -15.54
CA ASP A 176 6.96 3.71 -15.99
C ASP A 176 7.22 4.67 -14.82
N LEU A 177 6.44 4.57 -13.73
CA LEU A 177 6.67 5.31 -12.49
C LEU A 177 8.04 4.98 -11.88
N SER A 178 8.33 3.69 -11.72
CA SER A 178 9.63 3.21 -11.24
C SER A 178 10.78 3.67 -12.13
N ARG A 179 10.62 3.58 -13.46
CA ARG A 179 11.63 4.10 -14.41
C ARG A 179 11.92 5.58 -14.20
N GLY A 180 10.88 6.40 -14.01
CA GLY A 180 11.03 7.84 -13.73
C GLY A 180 11.77 8.11 -12.42
N ARG A 181 11.44 7.39 -11.34
CA ARG A 181 12.07 7.53 -10.02
C ARG A 181 13.56 7.18 -10.05
N PHE A 182 13.92 6.04 -10.64
CA PHE A 182 15.33 5.63 -10.79
C PHE A 182 16.12 6.60 -11.68
N ALA A 183 15.52 7.09 -12.77
CA ALA A 183 16.16 8.07 -13.63
C ALA A 183 16.42 9.40 -12.90
N ALA A 184 15.50 9.84 -12.03
CA ALA A 184 15.69 11.04 -11.21
C ALA A 184 16.86 10.94 -10.23
N GLU A 185 17.21 9.72 -9.81
CA GLU A 185 18.37 9.43 -8.96
C GLU A 185 19.64 9.07 -9.76
N GLY A 186 19.57 9.07 -11.10
CA GLY A 186 20.71 8.68 -11.95
C GLY A 186 21.06 7.19 -11.88
N LEU A 187 20.10 6.34 -11.47
CA LEU A 187 20.28 4.91 -11.27
C LEU A 187 19.66 4.09 -12.41
N PRO A 188 20.20 2.89 -12.72
CA PRO A 188 19.57 1.99 -13.67
C PRO A 188 18.33 1.32 -13.07
N PHE A 189 17.25 1.24 -13.85
CA PHE A 189 16.05 0.48 -13.49
C PHE A 189 15.97 -0.82 -14.31
N ASP A 190 15.74 -1.93 -13.61
CA ASP A 190 15.45 -3.23 -14.19
C ASP A 190 13.93 -3.48 -14.25
N PRO A 191 13.28 -3.38 -15.42
CA PRO A 191 11.84 -3.57 -15.55
C PRO A 191 11.39 -5.01 -15.25
N GLU A 192 12.28 -6.00 -15.31
CA GLU A 192 11.95 -7.40 -15.01
C GLU A 192 11.56 -7.59 -13.53
N ARG A 193 11.95 -6.67 -12.64
CA ARG A 193 11.53 -6.69 -11.24
C ARG A 193 10.04 -6.49 -11.03
N LEU A 194 9.35 -5.89 -12.00
CA LEU A 194 7.90 -5.68 -12.01
C LEU A 194 7.23 -6.43 -13.20
N SER A 195 7.88 -7.44 -13.77
CA SER A 195 7.25 -8.34 -14.75
C SER A 195 6.12 -9.14 -14.10
N ALA A 196 5.18 -9.64 -14.91
CA ALA A 196 4.09 -10.47 -14.38
C ALA A 196 4.65 -11.72 -13.69
N GLU A 197 5.68 -12.33 -14.28
CA GLU A 197 6.38 -13.50 -13.77
C GLU A 197 7.05 -13.23 -12.42
N ALA A 198 7.72 -12.07 -12.27
CA ALA A 198 8.35 -11.70 -11.01
C ALA A 198 7.31 -11.48 -9.89
N LEU A 199 6.19 -10.83 -10.21
CA LEU A 199 5.11 -10.59 -9.26
C LEU A 199 4.41 -11.90 -8.85
N ASP A 200 4.19 -12.81 -9.79
CA ASP A 200 3.63 -14.14 -9.51
C ASP A 200 4.58 -14.96 -8.61
N ALA A 201 5.89 -14.88 -8.85
CA ALA A 201 6.89 -15.51 -7.99
C ALA A 201 6.91 -14.91 -6.57
N LEU A 202 6.70 -13.60 -6.42
CA LEU A 202 6.59 -12.95 -5.13
C LEU A 202 5.35 -13.40 -4.34
N ASP A 203 4.19 -13.50 -5.00
CA ASP A 203 2.98 -14.04 -4.37
C ASP A 203 3.19 -15.49 -3.91
N ALA A 204 3.77 -16.34 -4.75
CA ALA A 204 4.07 -17.72 -4.39
C ALA A 204 4.94 -17.80 -3.12
N ARG A 205 6.02 -17.01 -3.05
CA ARG A 205 6.89 -16.92 -1.86
C ARG A 205 6.15 -16.41 -0.62
N ALA A 206 5.27 -15.42 -0.77
CA ALA A 206 4.45 -14.90 0.33
C ALA A 206 3.43 -15.93 0.87
N ARG A 207 2.99 -16.87 0.03
CA ARG A 207 2.13 -17.99 0.46
C ARG A 207 2.93 -19.08 1.20
N ASP A 208 4.11 -19.42 0.68
CA ASP A 208 4.98 -20.45 1.28
C ASP A 208 5.48 -20.06 2.67
N ALA A 209 5.88 -18.79 2.85
CA ALA A 209 6.32 -18.27 4.14
C ALA A 209 5.24 -18.44 5.23
N ARG A 210 3.97 -18.19 4.89
CA ARG A 210 2.83 -18.39 5.80
C ARG A 210 2.60 -19.85 6.14
N GLY A 211 2.72 -20.73 5.15
CA GLY A 211 2.59 -22.17 5.31
C GLY A 211 3.69 -22.82 6.17
N ALA A 212 4.86 -22.17 6.28
CA ALA A 212 5.94 -22.58 7.18
C ALA A 212 5.67 -22.12 8.63
N THR A 213 5.25 -20.88 8.83
CA THR A 213 4.92 -20.35 10.16
C THR A 213 3.72 -21.05 10.81
N SER A 214 2.67 -21.41 10.05
CA SER A 214 1.50 -22.09 10.59
C SER A 214 1.78 -23.55 11.00
N ARG A 215 2.76 -24.21 10.37
CA ARG A 215 3.22 -25.56 10.72
C ARG A 215 4.22 -25.58 11.89
N GLY A 216 4.90 -24.46 12.14
CA GLY A 216 5.80 -24.30 13.29
C GLY A 216 5.08 -23.98 14.60
N ALA A 217 3.93 -23.28 14.55
CA ALA A 217 3.14 -22.93 15.73
C ALA A 217 2.26 -24.09 16.26
N ALA A 218 2.20 -25.22 15.54
CA ALA A 218 1.43 -26.41 15.89
C ALA A 218 2.28 -27.55 16.49
N ARG A 219 3.49 -27.25 17.00
CA ARG A 219 4.39 -28.20 17.65
C ARG A 219 4.66 -27.80 19.10
#